data_AF-A0A418NSQ5-F1
#
_entry.id   AF-A0A418NSQ5-F1
#
_cell.length_a   1.000
_cell.length_b   1.000
_cell.length_c   1.000
_cell.angle_alpha   90.00
_cell.angle_beta   90.00
_cell.angle_gamma   90.00
#
_symmetry.space_group_name_H-M   'P 1'
#
loop_
_entity.id
_entity.type
_entity.pdbx_description
1 polymer ?
#
loop_
_entity_poly.entity_id
_entity_poly.type
_entity_poly.pdbx_seq_one_letter_code
_entity_poly.pdbx_strand_id
1 'polypeptide(L)'
;MLAVLEAERQALAALDIDALMLSTNDKNSLCAVLETRDAGGLDAECRSLVIAARQKNEVNRKVRNLLAANVAARLDALTASPGTYAAPQAYRA
;
A
#
# COMPACT_ATOMS: atom_id res chain seq x y z
N MET A 1 -10.43 10.51 -0.96
CA MET A 1 -9.41 9.55 -0.44
C MET A 1 -9.81 8.10 -0.66
N LEU A 2 -10.94 7.62 -0.13
CA LEU A 2 -11.37 6.22 -0.28
C LEU A 2 -11.39 5.71 -1.73
N ALA A 3 -12.00 6.47 -2.65
CA ALA A 3 -12.06 6.12 -4.06
C ALA A 3 -10.66 6.01 -4.71
N VAL A 4 -9.74 6.91 -4.34
CA VAL A 4 -8.37 6.90 -4.87
C VAL A 4 -7.60 5.68 -4.35
N LEU A 5 -7.78 5.30 -3.09
CA LEU A 5 -7.19 4.08 -2.53
C LEU A 5 -7.79 2.82 -3.19
N GLU A 6 -9.05 2.85 -3.58
CA GLU A 6 -9.68 1.76 -4.34
C GLU A 6 -9.12 1.66 -5.77
N ALA A 7 -8.91 2.80 -6.43
CA ALA A 7 -8.27 2.86 -7.74
C ALA A 7 -6.82 2.34 -7.68
N GLU A 8 -6.06 2.72 -6.65
CA GLU A 8 -4.72 2.16 -6.41
C GLU A 8 -4.78 0.64 -6.24
N ARG A 9 -5.74 0.12 -5.45
CA ARG A 9 -5.91 -1.33 -5.27
C ARG A 9 -6.13 -2.03 -6.61
N GLN A 10 -6.95 -1.45 -7.48
CA GLN A 10 -7.22 -2.01 -8.80
C GLN A 10 -5.99 -1.95 -9.71
N ALA A 11 -5.25 -0.84 -9.69
CA ALA A 11 -4.02 -0.69 -10.45
C ALA A 11 -2.93 -1.68 -9.98
N LEU A 12 -2.79 -1.89 -8.67
CA LEU A 12 -1.90 -2.91 -8.10
C LEU A 12 -2.28 -4.33 -8.57
N ALA A 13 -3.58 -4.65 -8.60
CA ALA A 13 -4.07 -5.95 -9.04
C ALA A 13 -3.83 -6.19 -10.54
N ALA A 14 -3.88 -5.13 -11.35
CA ALA A 14 -3.63 -5.18 -12.79
C ALA A 14 -2.15 -5.04 -13.16
N LEU A 15 -1.27 -4.71 -12.20
CA LEU A 15 0.12 -4.29 -12.44
C LEU A 15 0.21 -3.13 -13.46
N ASP A 16 -0.77 -2.23 -13.43
CA ASP A 16 -0.89 -1.09 -14.32
C ASP A 16 -0.09 0.09 -13.76
N ILE A 17 1.09 0.34 -14.35
CA ILE A 17 2.03 1.37 -13.89
C ILE A 17 1.46 2.78 -14.14
N ASP A 18 0.78 3.00 -15.26
CA ASP A 18 0.23 4.30 -15.62
C ASP A 18 -0.91 4.68 -14.65
N ALA A 19 -1.80 3.73 -14.36
CA ALA A 19 -2.85 3.92 -13.36
C ALA A 19 -2.28 4.12 -11.94
N LEU A 20 -1.18 3.44 -11.58
CA LEU A 20 -0.50 3.65 -10.30
C LEU A 20 0.10 5.05 -10.17
N MET A 21 0.69 5.57 -11.24
CA MET A 21 1.23 6.94 -11.26
C MET A 21 0.12 7.97 -11.11
N LEU A 22 -0.98 7.81 -11.85
CA LEU A 22 -2.15 8.68 -11.73
C LEU A 22 -2.73 8.66 -10.30
N SER A 23 -2.98 7.48 -9.76
CA SER A 23 -3.51 7.31 -8.40
C SER A 23 -2.55 7.88 -7.33
N THR A 24 -1.24 7.80 -7.56
CA THR A 24 -0.24 8.41 -6.67
C THR A 24 -0.34 9.92 -6.66
N ASN A 25 -0.50 10.56 -7.82
CA ASN A 25 -0.70 12.00 -7.91
C ASN A 25 -2.01 12.44 -7.23
N ASP A 26 -3.10 11.70 -7.46
CA ASP A 26 -4.40 11.98 -6.84
C ASP A 26 -4.34 11.85 -5.30
N LYS A 27 -3.61 10.85 -4.78
CA LYS A 27 -3.37 10.71 -3.33
C LYS A 27 -2.63 11.91 -2.77
N ASN A 28 -1.53 12.33 -3.42
CA ASN A 28 -0.74 13.47 -2.96
C ASN A 28 -1.58 14.75 -2.95
N SER A 29 -2.36 14.98 -4.01
CA SER A 29 -3.27 16.12 -4.11
C SER A 29 -4.31 16.13 -3.00
N LEU A 30 -4.90 14.97 -2.68
CA LEU A 30 -5.85 14.85 -1.58
C LEU A 30 -5.20 15.00 -0.21
N CYS A 31 -3.99 14.48 0.00
CA CYS A 31 -3.25 14.69 1.26
C CYS A 31 -2.98 16.18 1.48
N ALA A 32 -2.52 16.90 0.45
CA ALA A 32 -2.32 18.34 0.53
C ALA A 32 -3.62 19.08 0.91
N VAL A 33 -4.76 18.71 0.31
CA VAL A 33 -6.07 19.27 0.70
C VAL A 33 -6.41 18.96 2.17
N LEU A 34 -6.15 17.73 2.64
CA LEU A 34 -6.42 17.33 4.02
C LEU A 34 -5.51 18.05 5.03
N GLU A 35 -4.25 18.32 4.69
CA GLU A 35 -3.30 19.05 5.54
C GLU A 35 -3.73 20.50 5.78
N THR A 36 -4.48 21.10 4.84
CA THR A 36 -5.03 22.46 5.03
C THR A 36 -6.23 22.51 5.98
N ARG A 37 -6.73 21.35 6.46
CA ARG A 37 -7.90 21.26 7.35
C ARG A 37 -7.44 20.99 8.78
N ASP A 38 -8.01 21.73 9.73
CA ASP A 38 -7.79 21.47 11.16
C ASP A 38 -8.50 20.18 11.59
N ALA A 39 -7.78 19.32 12.32
CA ALA A 39 -8.29 18.06 12.85
C ALA A 39 -9.37 18.27 13.94
N GLY A 40 -9.38 19.44 14.60
CA GLY A 40 -10.35 19.79 15.64
C GLY A 40 -11.81 19.87 15.16
N GLY A 41 -12.04 19.99 13.85
CA GLY A 41 -13.37 20.14 13.25
C GLY A 41 -13.98 18.87 12.65
N LEU A 42 -13.32 17.71 12.74
CA LEU A 42 -13.87 16.47 12.17
C LEU A 42 -15.03 15.95 13.04
N ASP A 43 -16.19 15.72 12.44
CA ASP A 43 -17.30 15.04 13.10
C ASP A 43 -17.06 13.52 13.21
N ALA A 44 -18.01 12.81 13.83
CA ALA A 44 -17.91 11.37 14.02
C ALA A 44 -17.90 10.58 12.70
N GLU A 45 -18.66 11.04 11.71
CA GLU A 45 -18.75 10.41 10.40
C GLU A 45 -17.42 10.55 9.64
N CYS A 46 -16.86 11.75 9.58
CA CYS A 46 -15.57 12.02 8.95
C CYS A 46 -14.44 11.21 9.61
N ARG A 47 -14.44 11.08 10.94
CA ARG A 47 -13.49 10.21 11.65
C ARG A 47 -13.60 8.75 11.20
N SER A 48 -14.82 8.23 11.02
CA SER A 48 -15.03 6.87 10.53
C SER A 48 -14.47 6.68 9.10
N LEU A 49 -14.62 7.68 8.24
CA LEU A 49 -14.08 7.68 6.88
C LEU A 49 -12.55 7.70 6.85
N VAL A 50 -11.92 8.45 7.77
CA VAL A 50 -10.45 8.46 7.92
C VAL A 50 -9.94 7.09 8.37
N ILE A 51 -10.63 6.43 9.31
CA ILE A 51 -10.29 5.07 9.74
C ILE A 51 -10.40 4.09 8.58
N ALA A 52 -11.50 4.15 7.81
CA ALA A 52 -11.68 3.31 6.63
C ALA A 52 -10.58 3.54 5.57
N ALA A 53 -10.17 4.80 5.35
CA ALA A 53 -9.09 5.15 4.44
C ALA A 53 -7.75 4.56 4.91
N ARG A 54 -7.44 4.67 6.20
CA ARG A 54 -6.24 4.04 6.79
C ARG A 54 -6.23 2.53 6.56
N GLN A 55 -7.37 1.87 6.77
CA GLN A 55 -7.48 0.42 6.59
C GLN A 55 -7.28 0.01 5.12
N LYS A 56 -7.83 0.77 4.17
CA LYS A 56 -7.60 0.54 2.73
C LYS A 56 -6.14 0.74 2.33
N ASN A 57 -5.49 1.81 2.80
CA ASN A 57 -4.07 2.06 2.52
C ASN A 57 -3.18 0.91 3.04
N GLU A 58 -3.49 0.39 4.23
CA GLU A 58 -2.76 -0.73 4.79
C GLU A 58 -2.89 -2.00 3.94
N VAL A 59 -4.06 -2.25 3.35
CA VAL A 59 -4.25 -3.34 2.37
C VAL A 59 -3.41 -3.11 1.12
N ASN A 60 -3.43 -1.90 0.54
CA ASN A 60 -2.61 -1.57 -0.64
C ASN A 60 -1.12 -1.76 -0.37
N ARG A 61 -0.64 -1.32 0.80
CA ARG A 61 0.75 -1.52 1.26
C ARG A 61 1.11 -3.00 1.29
N LYS A 62 0.24 -3.84 1.86
CA LYS A 62 0.46 -5.30 1.91
C LYS A 62 0.53 -5.91 0.52
N VAL A 63 -0.38 -5.54 -0.38
CA VAL A 63 -0.39 -6.04 -1.77
C VAL A 63 0.92 -5.68 -2.48
N ARG A 64 1.33 -4.41 -2.44
CA ARG A 64 2.60 -3.96 -3.04
C ARG A 64 3.79 -4.74 -2.49
N ASN A 65 3.85 -4.96 -1.18
CA ASN A 65 4.93 -5.70 -0.54
C ASN A 65 4.96 -7.17 -0.98
N LEU A 66 3.79 -7.81 -1.11
CA LEU A 66 3.68 -9.18 -1.61
C LEU A 66 4.15 -9.30 -3.06
N LEU A 67 3.79 -8.34 -3.91
CA LEU A 67 4.26 -8.27 -5.30
C LEU A 67 5.79 -8.15 -5.35
N ALA A 68 6.37 -7.24 -4.56
CA ALA A 68 7.82 -7.08 -4.48
C ALA A 68 8.52 -8.36 -4.00
N ALA A 69 8.00 -9.00 -2.95
CA ALA A 69 8.53 -10.27 -2.44
C ALA A 69 8.47 -11.40 -3.49
N ASN A 70 7.38 -11.45 -4.29
CA ASN A 70 7.25 -12.44 -5.36
C ASN A 70 8.29 -12.23 -6.47
N VAL A 71 8.51 -10.99 -6.90
CA VAL A 71 9.52 -10.66 -7.91
C VAL A 71 10.92 -10.97 -7.38
N ALA A 72 11.24 -10.57 -6.14
CA ALA A 72 12.52 -10.87 -5.51
C ALA A 72 12.81 -12.38 -5.47
N ALA A 73 11.85 -13.19 -4.99
CA ALA A 73 12.01 -14.64 -4.93
C ALA A 73 12.28 -15.28 -6.29
N ARG A 74 11.70 -14.74 -7.38
CA ARG A 74 11.95 -15.22 -8.74
C ARG A 74 13.35 -14.84 -9.24
N LEU A 75 13.82 -13.64 -8.92
CA LEU A 75 15.17 -13.19 -9.27
C LEU A 75 16.23 -13.99 -8.50
N ASP A 76 16.00 -14.27 -7.21
CA ASP A 76 16.89 -15.09 -6.39
C ASP A 76 17.02 -16.51 -6.96
N ALA A 77 15.91 -17.11 -7.41
CA ALA A 77 15.91 -18.42 -8.04
C ALA A 77 16.71 -18.47 -9.35
N LEU A 78 16.70 -17.40 -10.14
CA LEU A 78 17.44 -17.31 -11.41
C LEU A 78 18.94 -17.07 -11.20
N THR A 79 19.32 -16.39 -10.12
CA THR A 79 20.70 -16.01 -9.85
C THR A 79 21.46 -17.03 -9.01
N ALA A 80 20.81 -18.14 -8.60
CA ALA A 80 21.34 -19.13 -7.67
C ALA A 80 21.94 -18.52 -6.39
N SER A 81 21.50 -17.31 -6.05
CA SER A 81 21.92 -16.59 -4.87
C SER A 81 20.91 -16.92 -3.77
N PRO A 82 21.29 -17.64 -2.70
CA PRO A 82 20.38 -17.86 -1.59
C PRO A 82 20.12 -16.49 -0.95
N GLY A 83 18.91 -15.95 -1.14
CA GLY A 83 18.51 -14.66 -0.58
C GLY A 83 18.82 -14.62 0.92
N THR A 84 19.58 -13.61 1.35
CA THR A 84 20.14 -13.45 2.71
C THR A 84 19.10 -13.08 3.77
N TYR A 85 17.84 -13.45 3.58
CA TYR A 85 16.80 -13.35 4.60
C TYR A 85 16.10 -14.70 4.77
N ALA A 86 16.85 -15.68 5.26
CA ALA A 86 16.24 -16.76 6.02
C ALA A 86 15.73 -16.14 7.34
N ALA A 87 14.42 -15.88 7.42
CA ALA A 87 13.78 -15.61 8.70
C ALA A 87 14.08 -16.78 9.66
N PRO A 88 14.39 -16.51 10.95
CA PRO A 88 14.83 -17.54 11.86
C PRO A 88 13.71 -18.55 12.05
N GLN A 89 13.95 -19.77 11.58
CA GLN A 89 13.11 -20.91 11.89
C GLN A 89 13.11 -21.05 13.40
N ALA A 90 11.94 -20.89 14.01
CA ALA A 90 11.73 -21.05 15.44
C ALA A 90 12.29 -22.42 15.86
N TYR A 91 13.40 -22.39 16.59
CA TYR A 91 13.96 -23.55 17.28
C TYR A 91 12.92 -24.01 18.32
N ARG A 92 12.13 -25.03 17.96
CA ARG A 92 11.39 -25.83 18.92
C ARG A 92 12.36 -26.88 19.47
N ALA A 93 12.78 -26.70 20.71
CA ALA A 93 13.14 -27.77 21.63
C ALA A 93 11.97 -27.98 22.60
#